data_AF-A0A523TLU7-F1
#
_entry.id   AF-A0A523TLU7-F1
#
_cell.length_a   1.000
_cell.length_b   1.000
_cell.length_c   1.000
_cell.angle_alpha   90.00
_cell.angle_beta   90.00
_cell.angle_gamma   90.00
#
_symmetry.space_group_name_H-M   'P 1'
#
loop_
_entity.id
_entity.type
_entity.pdbx_description
1 polymer ?
#
loop_
_entity_poly.entity_id
_entity_poly.type
_entity_poly.pdbx_seq_one_letter_code
_entity_poly.pdbx_strand_id
1 'polypeptide(L)'
;MQNRIPRLALYLSMLLAASLLFGVGCTKKKKKYRIGFGTGTPTFTIVATADAGGIINPSGNVPVIQGDNQSFVITPDTGYYVADVLVGGVSVGAVTGYEFVNVTADDSIAATFANDYGWFDVSPGGTEG
;
A
#
# COMPACT_ATOMS: atom_id res chain seq x y z
N MET A 1 -36.27 -26.48 -62.93
CA MET A 1 -36.13 -25.96 -61.55
C MET A 1 -35.25 -24.72 -61.59
N GLN A 2 -35.90 -23.55 -61.55
CA GLN A 2 -35.44 -22.21 -61.14
C GLN A 2 -33.95 -22.08 -60.75
N ASN A 3 -33.20 -21.25 -61.47
CA ASN A 3 -32.91 -19.86 -61.07
C ASN A 3 -31.77 -19.73 -60.04
N ARG A 4 -30.67 -19.09 -60.42
CA ARG A 4 -30.54 -17.63 -60.36
C ARG A 4 -29.15 -17.22 -60.86
N ILE A 5 -29.08 -16.72 -62.08
CA ILE A 5 -28.08 -15.70 -62.41
C ILE A 5 -28.86 -14.57 -63.07
N PRO A 6 -29.24 -13.51 -62.34
CA PRO A 6 -29.61 -12.27 -62.98
C PRO A 6 -28.36 -11.39 -63.05
N ARG A 7 -27.85 -11.12 -64.25
CA ARG A 7 -28.37 -10.13 -65.19
C ARG A 7 -27.87 -8.72 -64.85
N LEU A 8 -27.47 -8.02 -65.91
CA LEU A 8 -27.34 -6.57 -65.98
C LEU A 8 -26.05 -6.00 -65.38
N ALA A 9 -24.97 -6.18 -66.15
CA ALA A 9 -23.95 -5.15 -66.38
C ALA A 9 -24.53 -3.90 -67.10
N LEU A 10 -25.74 -3.49 -66.71
CA LEU A 10 -26.49 -2.36 -67.23
C LEU A 10 -26.67 -1.42 -66.04
N TYR A 11 -25.73 -0.49 -65.87
CA TYR A 11 -26.05 0.91 -65.58
C TYR A 11 -24.76 1.74 -65.66
N LEU A 12 -24.46 2.16 -66.89
CA LEU A 12 -23.39 3.09 -67.25
C LEU A 12 -23.85 4.57 -67.09
N SER A 13 -24.89 4.92 -66.31
CA SER A 13 -25.44 6.28 -66.38
C SER A 13 -26.19 6.79 -65.14
N MET A 14 -25.48 7.10 -64.05
CA MET A 14 -25.94 8.22 -63.22
C MET A 14 -24.75 8.89 -62.52
N LEU A 15 -24.13 9.79 -63.28
CA LEU A 15 -23.38 10.92 -62.74
C LEU A 15 -24.16 11.63 -61.61
N LEU A 16 -23.40 12.16 -60.66
CA LEU A 16 -23.73 13.32 -59.81
C LEU A 16 -24.68 13.11 -58.61
N ALA A 17 -24.10 12.77 -57.46
CA ALA A 17 -24.38 13.36 -56.15
C ALA A 17 -23.57 12.58 -55.11
N ALA A 18 -22.89 13.15 -54.14
CA ALA A 18 -22.55 14.52 -53.84
C ALA A 18 -21.35 14.42 -52.91
N SER A 19 -20.50 15.42 -52.95
CA SER A 19 -19.45 15.64 -51.98
C SER A 19 -19.97 15.55 -50.54
N LEU A 20 -18.98 15.33 -49.67
CA LEU A 20 -18.89 15.79 -48.29
C LEU A 20 -19.22 14.76 -47.20
N LEU A 21 -18.16 14.53 -46.40
CA LEU A 21 -18.13 14.36 -44.95
C LEU A 21 -18.01 12.93 -44.39
N PHE A 22 -16.83 12.73 -43.78
CA PHE A 22 -16.51 11.85 -42.65
C PHE A 22 -16.66 10.32 -42.87
N GLY A 23 -15.76 9.47 -42.42
CA GLY A 23 -14.59 9.66 -41.60
C GLY A 23 -13.58 8.56 -41.87
N VAL A 24 -12.32 8.96 -41.89
CA VAL A 24 -11.19 8.05 -41.88
C VAL A 24 -11.09 7.44 -40.49
N GLY A 25 -11.02 6.11 -40.43
CA GLY A 25 -10.32 5.41 -39.36
C GLY A 25 -11.16 4.42 -38.58
N CYS A 26 -11.06 3.14 -38.96
CA CYS A 26 -11.19 2.05 -38.01
C CYS A 26 -10.27 2.32 -36.81
N THR A 27 -10.84 2.65 -35.66
CA THR A 27 -10.07 2.79 -34.43
C THR A 27 -9.74 1.41 -33.88
N LYS A 28 -8.65 0.80 -34.36
CA LYS A 28 -7.93 -0.16 -33.52
C LYS A 28 -7.47 0.62 -32.30
N LYS A 29 -8.09 0.37 -31.14
CA LYS A 29 -7.63 0.91 -29.85
C LYS A 29 -6.19 0.46 -29.63
N LYS A 30 -5.24 1.29 -30.06
CA LYS A 30 -3.86 1.23 -29.59
C LYS A 30 -3.97 1.50 -28.09
N LYS A 31 -3.79 0.45 -27.26
CA LYS A 31 -3.47 0.70 -25.85
C LYS A 31 -2.26 1.60 -25.90
N LYS A 32 -2.45 2.84 -25.44
CA LYS A 32 -1.42 3.85 -25.34
C LYS A 32 -0.49 3.34 -24.25
N TYR A 33 0.46 2.49 -24.62
CA TYR A 33 1.62 2.23 -23.79
C TYR A 33 2.32 3.58 -23.72
N ARG A 34 1.99 4.34 -22.68
CA ARG A 34 2.82 5.45 -22.25
C ARG A 34 4.18 4.79 -22.06
N ILE A 35 5.18 5.17 -22.84
CA ILE A 35 6.56 5.06 -22.41
C ILE A 35 6.72 6.03 -21.25
N GLY A 36 6.09 5.71 -20.12
CA GLY A 36 6.54 6.21 -18.85
C GLY A 36 7.88 5.54 -18.66
N PHE A 37 8.94 6.31 -18.57
CA PHE A 37 10.05 5.88 -17.74
C PHE A 37 9.47 5.78 -16.34
N GLY A 38 8.86 4.63 -16.04
CA GLY A 38 8.61 4.23 -14.67
C GLY A 38 9.99 3.98 -14.12
N THR A 39 10.62 5.00 -13.54
CA THR A 39 11.58 4.78 -12.48
C THR A 39 10.77 4.15 -11.37
N GLY A 40 10.57 2.83 -11.46
CA GLY A 40 9.95 2.04 -10.41
C GLY A 40 10.93 2.04 -9.27
N THR A 41 10.90 3.12 -8.48
CA THR A 41 11.68 3.20 -7.26
C THR A 41 11.26 2.02 -6.40
N PRO A 42 12.19 1.14 -6.00
CA PRO A 42 11.83 -0.04 -5.23
C PRO A 42 11.13 0.40 -3.94
N THR A 43 10.14 -0.37 -3.52
CA THR A 43 9.41 -0.15 -2.28
C THR A 43 9.89 -1.15 -1.25
N PHE A 44 10.19 -0.68 -0.06
CA PHE A 44 10.53 -1.50 1.11
C PHE A 44 9.34 -1.56 2.07
N THR A 45 9.27 -2.63 2.84
CA THR A 45 8.23 -2.85 3.83
C THR A 45 8.82 -2.69 5.22
N ILE A 46 8.23 -1.79 6.00
CA ILE A 46 8.50 -1.69 7.43
C ILE A 46 7.39 -2.45 8.16
N VAL A 47 7.77 -3.46 8.94
CA VAL A 47 6.82 -4.23 9.76
C VAL A 47 6.72 -3.58 11.13
N ALA A 48 5.59 -2.95 11.42
CA ALA A 48 5.33 -2.29 12.69
C ALA A 48 4.40 -3.12 13.58
N THR A 49 4.90 -3.54 14.73
CA THR A 49 4.18 -4.34 15.72
C THR A 49 4.21 -3.67 17.10
N ALA A 50 3.13 -3.81 17.84
CA ALA A 50 3.01 -3.33 19.21
C ALA A 50 2.46 -4.47 20.08
N ASP A 51 3.05 -4.66 21.25
CA ASP A 51 2.55 -5.57 22.27
C ASP A 51 1.28 -5.02 22.97
N ALA A 52 0.67 -5.84 23.82
CA ALA A 52 -0.43 -5.39 24.67
C ALA A 52 0.01 -4.27 25.62
N GLY A 53 -0.81 -3.23 25.76
CA GLY A 53 -0.49 -2.06 26.59
C GLY A 53 -0.17 -0.79 25.81
N GLY A 54 -0.31 -0.81 24.49
CA GLY A 54 -0.27 0.40 23.68
C GLY A 54 -0.52 0.14 22.21
N ILE A 55 -0.32 1.18 21.41
CA ILE A 55 -0.49 1.15 19.96
C ILE A 55 0.71 1.79 19.25
N ILE A 56 1.00 1.30 18.05
CA ILE A 56 1.93 1.93 17.11
C ILE A 56 1.15 2.39 15.87
N ASN A 57 1.42 3.59 15.38
CA ASN A 57 0.79 4.13 14.17
C ASN A 57 1.85 4.74 13.24
N PRO A 58 1.91 4.32 11.96
CA PRO A 58 1.15 3.22 11.33
C PRO A 58 1.53 1.83 11.87
N SER A 59 0.60 0.87 11.84
CA SER A 59 0.83 -0.54 12.24
C SER A 59 0.74 -1.52 11.07
N GLY A 60 1.31 -2.71 11.25
CA GLY A 60 1.33 -3.76 10.24
C GLY A 60 2.42 -3.55 9.19
N ASN A 61 2.16 -3.97 7.96
CA ASN A 61 3.11 -3.83 6.84
C ASN A 61 2.94 -2.45 6.19
N VAL A 62 3.93 -1.58 6.40
CA VAL A 62 3.93 -0.20 5.87
C VAL A 62 4.87 -0.14 4.67
N PRO A 63 4.34 0.00 3.43
CA PRO A 63 5.17 0.16 2.26
C PRO A 63 5.73 1.59 2.17
N VAL A 64 7.04 1.71 2.05
CA VAL A 64 7.79 2.97 1.93
C VAL A 64 8.60 2.93 0.65
N ILE A 65 8.61 4.03 -0.09
CA ILE A 65 9.41 4.16 -1.31
C ILE A 65 10.89 4.28 -0.92
N GLN A 66 11.80 3.66 -1.67
CA GLN A 66 13.23 3.80 -1.41
C GLN A 66 13.63 5.28 -1.34
N GLY A 67 14.31 5.63 -0.26
CA GLY A 67 14.81 6.97 -0.01
C GLY A 67 13.81 7.93 0.63
N ASP A 68 12.56 7.51 0.81
CA ASP A 68 11.58 8.28 1.60
C ASP A 68 11.78 8.05 3.10
N ASN A 69 11.17 8.94 3.88
CA ASN A 69 11.13 8.85 5.33
C ASN A 69 9.76 8.32 5.78
N GLN A 70 9.76 7.58 6.88
CA GLN A 70 8.53 7.11 7.52
C GLN A 70 8.59 7.31 9.03
N SER A 71 7.64 8.09 9.55
CA SER A 71 7.47 8.32 10.99
C SER A 71 6.50 7.30 11.60
N PHE A 72 6.84 6.81 12.78
CA PHE A 72 6.02 5.98 13.64
C PHE A 72 5.80 6.67 14.98
N VAL A 73 4.56 6.66 15.43
CA VAL A 73 4.15 7.18 16.74
C VAL A 73 3.73 6.01 17.61
N ILE A 74 4.27 5.95 18.81
CA ILE A 74 4.03 4.89 19.79
C ILE A 74 3.30 5.54 20.97
N THR A 75 2.06 5.13 21.17
CA THR A 75 1.19 5.67 22.23
C THR A 75 0.92 4.55 23.22
N PRO A 76 1.47 4.61 24.44
CA PRO A 76 1.11 3.67 25.50
C PRO A 76 -0.34 3.89 25.95
N ASP A 77 -1.01 2.81 26.34
CA ASP A 77 -2.34 2.86 26.95
C ASP A 77 -2.25 3.37 28.39
N THR A 78 -3.39 3.81 28.93
CA THR A 78 -3.47 4.29 30.32
C THR A 78 -3.01 3.20 31.30
N GLY A 79 -2.02 3.52 32.15
CA GLY A 79 -1.45 2.57 33.12
C GLY A 79 -0.31 1.71 32.56
N TYR A 80 0.14 1.99 31.34
CA TYR A 80 1.31 1.39 30.72
C TYR A 80 2.35 2.46 30.36
N TYR A 81 3.60 2.04 30.25
CA TYR A 81 4.69 2.84 29.70
C TYR A 81 5.44 2.01 28.65
N VAL A 82 6.12 2.70 27.73
CA VAL A 82 6.98 2.04 26.74
C VAL A 82 8.16 1.43 27.49
N ALA A 83 8.26 0.10 27.49
CA ALA A 83 9.37 -0.60 28.14
C ALA A 83 10.61 -0.53 27.27
N ASP A 84 10.46 -0.89 26.00
CA ASP A 84 11.51 -0.86 25.00
C ASP A 84 10.93 -0.84 23.59
N VAL A 85 11.66 -0.26 22.65
CA VAL A 85 11.34 -0.29 21.22
C VAL A 85 12.52 -0.93 20.49
N LEU A 86 12.25 -1.94 19.69
CA LEU A 86 13.25 -2.64 18.90
C LEU A 86 13.10 -2.26 17.44
N VAL A 87 14.17 -1.76 16.82
CA VAL A 87 14.25 -1.47 15.39
C VAL A 87 15.25 -2.42 14.76
N GLY A 88 14.80 -3.22 13.79
CA GLY A 88 15.64 -4.26 13.16
C GLY A 88 16.18 -5.30 14.15
N GLY A 89 15.54 -5.47 15.30
CA GLY A 89 15.99 -6.31 16.41
C GLY A 89 16.98 -5.65 17.38
N VAL A 90 17.30 -4.36 17.20
CA VAL A 90 18.14 -3.58 18.11
C VAL A 90 17.28 -2.67 18.97
N SER A 91 17.44 -2.74 20.29
CA SER A 91 16.78 -1.83 21.24
C SER A 91 17.24 -0.39 21.01
N VAL A 92 16.28 0.50 20.77
CA VAL A 92 16.46 1.96 20.75
C VAL A 92 16.02 2.61 22.07
N GLY A 93 15.48 1.82 23.00
CA GLY A 93 14.99 2.25 24.30
C GLY A 93 13.51 2.64 24.31
N ALA A 94 13.08 3.19 25.45
CA ALA A 94 11.71 3.64 25.69
C ALA A 94 11.41 4.96 24.97
N VAL A 95 11.17 4.89 23.66
CA VAL A 95 10.82 6.05 22.82
C VAL A 95 9.34 5.99 22.43
N THR A 96 8.68 7.16 22.39
CA THR A 96 7.27 7.29 21.95
C THR A 96 7.15 7.68 20.48
N GLY A 97 8.27 7.83 19.77
CA GLY A 97 8.29 8.11 18.35
C GLY A 97 9.62 7.71 17.73
N TYR A 98 9.55 7.20 16.50
CA TYR A 98 10.72 6.80 15.73
C TYR A 98 10.52 7.18 14.26
N GLU A 99 11.53 7.76 13.64
CA GLU A 99 11.52 8.10 12.22
C GLU A 99 12.59 7.29 11.49
N PHE A 100 12.16 6.51 10.52
CA PHE A 100 13.06 5.94 9.53
C PHE A 100 13.37 7.01 8.50
N VAL A 101 14.65 7.35 8.36
CA VAL A 101 15.14 8.31 7.38
C VAL A 101 15.82 7.56 6.25
N ASN A 102 15.50 7.92 5.00
CA ASN A 102 16.11 7.35 3.80
C ASN A 102 16.06 5.80 3.80
N VAL A 103 14.84 5.25 3.73
CA VAL A 103 14.64 3.80 3.79
C VAL A 103 15.27 3.11 2.57
N THR A 104 16.25 2.24 2.79
CA THR A 104 16.98 1.51 1.72
C THR A 104 16.85 -0.01 1.80
N ALA A 105 16.17 -0.54 2.81
CA ALA A 105 15.95 -1.97 3.00
C ALA A 105 14.64 -2.19 3.78
N ASP A 106 14.11 -3.41 3.74
CA ASP A 106 13.02 -3.83 4.62
C ASP A 106 13.50 -3.81 6.08
N ASP A 107 12.63 -3.38 6.97
CA ASP A 107 12.95 -3.27 8.40
C ASP A 107 11.73 -3.60 9.26
N SER A 108 11.92 -3.61 10.57
CA SER A 108 10.87 -3.89 11.55
C SER A 108 11.00 -2.95 12.74
N ILE A 109 9.86 -2.57 13.31
CA ILE A 109 9.77 -1.83 14.55
C ILE A 109 8.79 -2.54 15.46
N ALA A 110 9.26 -2.95 16.64
CA ALA A 110 8.47 -3.61 17.66
C ALA A 110 8.45 -2.77 18.94
N ALA A 111 7.27 -2.34 19.36
CA ALA A 111 7.09 -1.62 20.62
C ALA A 111 6.62 -2.60 21.71
N THR A 112 7.35 -2.63 22.83
CA THR A 112 7.02 -3.41 24.01
C THR A 112 6.57 -2.47 25.13
N PHE A 113 5.55 -2.89 25.89
CA PHE A 113 4.97 -2.07 26.95
C PHE A 113 5.01 -2.82 28.28
N ALA A 114 5.24 -2.08 29.36
CA ALA A 114 5.18 -2.59 30.72
C ALA A 114 4.10 -1.84 31.51
N ASN A 115 3.48 -2.54 32.45
CA ASN A 115 2.47 -1.99 33.34
C ASN A 115 3.13 -1.11 34.41
N ASP A 116 2.57 0.08 34.64
CA ASP A 116 3.01 1.01 35.68
C ASP A 116 2.67 0.49 37.10
N TYR A 117 1.63 -0.33 37.21
CA TYR A 117 1.14 -0.92 38.46
C TYR A 117 1.85 -2.22 38.84
N GLY A 118 3.18 -2.25 38.82
CA GLY A 118 4.02 -3.41 39.19
C GLY A 118 3.97 -3.83 40.67
N TRP A 119 2.81 -3.69 41.34
CA TRP A 119 2.65 -3.97 42.76
C TRP A 119 1.28 -4.60 43.04
N PHE A 120 1.18 -5.93 42.96
CA PHE A 120 0.45 -6.71 43.97
C PHE A 120 0.77 -8.22 43.90
N ASP A 121 2.03 -8.62 44.06
CA ASP A 121 2.32 -9.91 44.72
C ASP A 121 2.15 -9.72 46.23
N VAL A 122 0.95 -9.39 46.68
CA VAL A 122 0.58 -9.70 48.07
C VAL A 122 -0.13 -11.04 47.96
N SER A 123 0.64 -12.12 48.01
CA SER A 123 0.11 -13.34 48.61
C SER A 123 -0.45 -12.92 49.96
N PRO A 124 -1.76 -13.01 50.23
CA PRO A 124 -2.22 -12.96 51.60
C PRO A 124 -1.62 -14.20 52.26
N GLY A 125 -0.46 -13.99 52.89
CA GLY A 125 0.18 -14.97 53.73
C GLY A 125 -0.85 -15.47 54.72
N GLY A 126 -0.94 -16.79 54.83
CA GLY A 126 -1.81 -17.41 55.81
C GLY A 126 -1.60 -16.80 57.19
N THR A 127 -2.68 -16.65 57.94
CA THR A 127 -2.94 -17.45 59.15
C THR A 127 -4.10 -16.80 59.88
N GLU A 128 -5.30 -17.37 59.77
CA GLU A 128 -6.29 -17.28 60.85
C GLU A 128 -7.08 -18.59 60.77
N GLY A 129 -7.17 -19.44 61.79
CA GLY A 129 -7.09 -19.24 63.23
C GLY A 129 -8.28 -19.98 63.82
#